data_AF-A0A972JVU5-F1
#
_entry.id   AF-A0A972JVU5-F1
#
_cell.length_a   1.000
_cell.length_b   1.000
_cell.length_c   1.000
_cell.angle_alpha   90.00
_cell.angle_beta   90.00
_cell.angle_gamma   90.00
#
_symmetry.space_group_name_H-M   'P 1'
#
loop_
_entity.id
_entity.type
_entity.pdbx_description
1 polymer ?
#
loop_
_entity_poly.entity_id
_entity_poly.type
_entity_poly.pdbx_seq_one_letter_code
_entity_poly.pdbx_strand_id
1 'polypeptide(L)' 'MTFIIMEVILALLVIVGSVTIVWGVQRFQLSVRVMTIVFAITAVSWMAFIISTISITMRSVVFSSI' A
#
# COMPACT_ATOMS: atom_id res chain seq x y z
N MET A 1 4.70 -1.10 -20.26
CA MET A 1 3.46 -0.30 -20.11
C MET A 1 2.46 -0.93 -19.15
N THR A 2 2.07 -2.20 -19.30
CA THR A 2 1.11 -2.89 -18.39
C THR A 2 1.54 -2.94 -16.92
N PHE A 3 2.84 -3.06 -16.63
CA PHE A 3 3.35 -3.10 -15.26
C PHE A 3 3.20 -1.78 -14.50
N ILE A 4 3.49 -0.65 -15.16
CA ILE A 4 3.35 0.68 -14.55
C ILE A 4 1.88 0.95 -14.23
N ILE A 5 0.96 0.51 -15.08
CA ILE A 5 -0.48 0.67 -14.87
C ILE A 5 -0.95 -0.11 -13.63
N MET A 6 -0.45 -1.33 -13.42
CA MET A 6 -0.76 -2.13 -12.23
C MET A 6 -0.25 -1.46 -10.94
N GLU A 7 0.96 -0.90 -10.94
CA GLU A 7 1.50 -0.18 -9.78
C GLU A 7 0.70 1.09 -9.47
N VAL A 8 0.29 1.84 -10.49
CA VAL A 8 -0.53 3.05 -10.30
C VAL A 8 -1.91 2.70 -9.74
N ILE A 9 -2.54 1.64 -10.23
CA ILE A 9 -3.82 1.15 -9.69
C ILE A 9 -3.65 0.72 -8.23
N LEU A 10 -2.58 -0.01 -7.91
CA LEU A 10 -2.31 -0.45 -6.55
C LEU A 10 -2.06 0.74 -5.61
N ALA A 11 -1.26 1.72 -6.05
CA ALA A 11 -0.97 2.93 -5.28
C ALA A 11 -2.25 3.73 -5.00
N LEU A 12 -3.13 3.89 -6.00
CA LEU A 12 -4.43 4.52 -5.82
C LEU A 12 -5.29 3.76 -4.82
N LEU A 13 -5.31 2.42 -4.87
CA LEU A 13 -6.06 1.59 -3.93
C LEU A 13 -5.57 1.78 -2.49
N VAL A 14 -4.25 1.85 -2.30
CA VAL A 14 -3.62 2.07 -0.98
C VAL A 14 -3.94 3.47 -0.44
N ILE A 15 -3.91 4.50 -1.29
CA ILE A 15 -4.26 5.86 -0.91
C ILE A 15 -5.74 5.93 -0.49
N VAL A 16 -6.64 5.37 -1.31
CA VAL A 16 -8.08 5.34 -1.01
C VAL A 16 -8.36 4.54 0.27
N GLY A 17 -7.70 3.39 0.46
CA GLY A 17 -7.79 2.59 1.67
C GLY A 17 -7.30 3.33 2.91
N SER A 18 -6.20 4.08 2.80
CA SER A 18 -5.65 4.88 3.90
C SER A 18 -6.57 6.04 4.26
N VAL A 19 -7.10 6.76 3.26
CA VAL A 19 -8.04 7.88 3.47
C VAL A 19 -9.34 7.40 4.10
N THR A 20 -9.90 6.28 3.62
CA THR A 20 -11.14 5.70 4.20
C THR A 20 -10.94 5.25 5.64
N ILE A 21 -9.78 4.68 5.96
CA ILE A 21 -9.38 4.33 7.32
C ILE A 21 -9.29 5.56 8.21
N VAL A 22 -8.56 6.59 7.80
CA VAL A 22 -8.36 7.81 8.60
C VAL A 22 -9.71 8.52 8.81
N TRP A 23 -10.50 8.63 7.76
CA TRP A 23 -11.82 9.26 7.81
C TRP A 23 -12.80 8.45 8.66
N GLY A 24 -12.77 7.12 8.56
CA GLY A 24 -13.58 6.22 9.38
C GLY A 24 -13.23 6.31 10.87
N VAL A 25 -11.94 6.33 11.22
CA VAL A 25 -11.48 6.49 12.60
C VAL A 25 -11.90 7.84 13.18
N GLN A 26 -11.77 8.92 12.40
CA GLN A 26 -12.17 10.26 12.83
C GLN A 26 -13.68 10.37 13.05
N ARG A 27 -14.50 9.77 12.17
CA ARG A 27 -15.96 9.97 12.19
C ARG A 27 -16.68 9.07 13.19
N PHE A 28 -16.11 7.90 13.52
CA PHE A 28 -16.74 6.93 14.43
C PHE A 28 -16.18 6.95 15.87
N GLN A 29 -15.23 7.84 16.21
CA GLN A 29 -14.58 7.89 17.53
C GLN A 29 -14.15 6.50 18.02
N LEU A 30 -13.56 5.71 17.14
CA LEU A 30 -13.27 4.31 17.41
C LEU A 30 -12.25 4.17 18.53
N SER A 31 -12.53 3.24 19.46
CA SER A 31 -11.65 2.89 20.58
C SER A 31 -10.20 2.69 20.11
N VAL A 32 -9.23 3.16 20.89
CA VAL A 32 -7.78 3.12 20.60
C VAL A 32 -7.32 1.76 20.08
N ARG A 33 -7.93 0.67 20.58
CA ARG A 33 -7.63 -0.70 20.18
C ARG A 33 -7.91 -0.97 18.69
N VAL A 34 -8.98 -0.40 18.14
CA VAL A 34 -9.33 -0.49 16.71
C VAL A 34 -8.37 0.36 15.87
N MET A 35 -8.02 1.54 16.35
CA MET A 35 -7.06 2.43 15.68
C MET A 35 -5.69 1.75 15.51
N THR A 36 -5.21 1.05 16.54
CA THR A 36 -3.94 0.31 16.48
C THR A 36 -3.99 -0.84 15.47
N ILE A 37 -5.08 -1.60 15.42
CA ILE A 37 -5.26 -2.70 14.46
C ILE A 37 -5.27 -2.17 13.03
N VAL A 38 -6.02 -1.11 12.80
CA VAL A 38 -6.16 -0.50 11.48
C VAL A 38 -4.82 0.10 11.01
N PHE A 39 -4.10 0.79 11.89
CA PHE A 39 -2.75 1.27 11.60
C PHE A 39 -1.76 0.13 11.30
N ALA A 40 -1.81 -0.95 12.08
CA ALA A 40 -0.96 -2.13 11.85
C ALA A 40 -1.24 -2.76 10.48
N ILE A 41 -2.51 -2.89 10.09
CA ILE A 41 -2.90 -3.40 8.78
C ILE A 41 -2.36 -2.47 7.68
N THR A 42 -2.56 -1.16 7.79
CA THR A 42 -2.03 -0.19 6.83
C THR A 42 -0.51 -0.29 6.71
N ALA A 43 0.22 -0.36 7.82
CA ALA A 43 1.67 -0.49 7.82
C ALA A 43 2.15 -1.80 7.15
N VAL A 44 1.48 -2.92 7.42
CA VAL A 44 1.78 -4.21 6.76
C VAL A 44 1.49 -4.13 5.26
N SER A 45 0.40 -3.48 4.83
CA SER A 45 0.10 -3.25 3.41
C SER A 45 1.19 -2.41 2.72
N TRP A 46 1.68 -1.35 3.36
CA TRP A 46 2.80 -0.55 2.84
C TRP A 46 4.09 -1.37 2.71
N MET A 47 4.40 -2.22 3.70
CA MET A 47 5.58 -3.08 3.61
C MET A 47 5.47 -4.10 2.47
N ALA A 48 4.31 -4.73 2.30
CA ALA A 48 4.07 -5.64 1.18
C ALA A 48 4.19 -4.92 -0.17
N PHE A 49 3.70 -3.69 -0.27
CA PHE A 49 3.82 -2.87 -1.46
C PHE A 49 5.28 -2.56 -1.81
N ILE A 50 6.07 -2.09 -0.83
CA ILE A 50 7.50 -1.78 -1.02
C ILE A 50 8.27 -3.02 -1.48
N ILE A 51 8.04 -4.18 -0.83
CA ILE A 51 8.70 -5.44 -1.21
C ILE A 51 8.35 -5.84 -2.64
N SER A 52 7.09 -5.71 -3.04
CA SER A 52 6.63 -5.99 -4.40
C SER A 52 7.31 -5.07 -5.41
N THR A 53 7.29 -3.76 -5.18
CA THR A 53 7.92 -2.77 -6.07
C THR A 53 9.43 -2.98 -6.18
N ILE A 54 10.14 -3.26 -5.08
CA ILE A 54 11.58 -3.55 -5.12
C ILE A 54 11.84 -4.83 -5.92
N SER A 55 11.07 -5.89 -5.68
CA SER A 55 11.23 -7.19 -6.37
C SER A 55 11.04 -7.03 -7.89
N ILE A 56 10.03 -6.25 -8.29
CA ILE A 56 9.73 -5.95 -9.68
C ILE A 56 10.84 -5.09 -10.30
N THR A 57 11.27 -4.03 -9.59
CA THR A 57 12.35 -3.14 -10.04
C THR A 57 13.65 -3.91 -10.26
N MET A 58 14.04 -4.75 -9.31
CA MET A 58 15.23 -5.61 -9.41
C MET A 58 15.14 -6.53 -10.63
N ARG A 59 13.98 -7.17 -10.84
CA ARG A 59 13.78 -8.03 -12.00
C ARG A 59 13.87 -7.25 -13.31
N SER A 60 13.28 -6.06 -13.38
CA SER A 60 13.35 -5.19 -14.56
C SER A 60 14.78 -4.70 -14.85
N VAL A 61 15.54 -4.33 -13.82
CA VAL A 61 16.94 -3.89 -13.95
C VAL A 61 17.82 -5.04 -14.41
N VAL A 62 17.66 -6.23 -13.83
CA VAL A 62 18.42 -7.43 -14.22
C VAL A 62 18.12 -7.82 -15.68
N PHE A 63 16.85 -7.84 -16.09
CA PHE A 63 16.48 -8.12 -17.49
C PHE A 63 16.90 -7.02 -18.47
N SER A 64 17.11 -5.79 -18.02
CA SER A 64 17.62 -4.70 -18.85
C SER A 64 19.15 -4.73 -19.02
N SER A 65 19.87 -5.50 -18.20
CA SER A 65 21.34 -5.61 -18.20
C SER A 65 21.89 -6.81 -18.98
N ILE A 66 21.00 -7.63 -19.55
CA ILE A 66 21.29 -8.77 -20.43
C ILE A 66 20.84 -8.40 -21.84
#